data_AF-A0A7J4IBN9-F1
#
_entry.id   AF-A0A7J4IBN9-F1
#
_cell.length_a   1.000
_cell.length_b   1.000
_cell.length_c   1.000
_cell.angle_alpha   90.00
_cell.angle_beta   90.00
_cell.angle_gamma   90.00
#
_symmetry.space_group_name_H-M   'P 1'
#
loop_
_entity.id
_entity.type
_entity.pdbx_description
1 polymer ?
#
loop_
_entity_poly.entity_id
_entity_poly.type
_entity_poly.pdbx_seq_one_letter_code
_entity_poly.pdbx_strand_id
1 'polypeptide(L)' 'MKMALKVKEIRQMNPEEKSEKLKELKEELMHERGISAMGGSSPSPGKIRQLRQSIARILTIMQEEGEHK' A
#
# COMPACT_ATOMS: atom_id res chain seq x y z
N MET A 1 8.82 -15.09 -0.39
CA MET A 1 7.91 -13.97 -0.70
C MET A 1 7.16 -13.53 0.56
N LYS A 2 7.71 -12.57 1.31
CA LYS A 2 7.08 -11.85 2.44
C LYS A 2 6.79 -10.41 1.95
N MET A 3 5.78 -9.64 2.34
CA MET A 3 4.59 -9.83 3.18
C MET A 3 3.62 -8.75 2.68
N ALA A 4 2.65 -9.10 1.83
CA ALA A 4 1.61 -8.15 1.45
C ALA A 4 0.71 -7.90 2.67
N LEU A 5 0.32 -6.65 2.93
CA LEU A 5 -0.52 -6.29 4.09
C LEU A 5 -1.73 -7.21 4.18
N LYS A 6 -1.91 -7.88 5.32
CA LYS A 6 -3.01 -8.82 5.49
C LYS A 6 -4.28 -8.05 5.84
N VAL A 7 -5.39 -8.52 5.28
CA VAL A 7 -6.73 -7.96 5.54
C VAL A 7 -7.03 -7.89 7.04
N LYS A 8 -6.64 -8.92 7.81
CA LYS A 8 -6.84 -8.96 9.27
C LYS A 8 -6.12 -7.82 10.00
N GLU A 9 -4.91 -7.48 9.57
CA GLU A 9 -4.10 -6.41 10.18
C GLU A 9 -4.75 -5.05 9.89
N ILE A 10 -5.22 -4.83 8.66
CA ILE A 10 -5.87 -3.57 8.27
C ILE A 10 -7.18 -3.34 9.05
N ARG A 11 -7.98 -4.39 9.27
CA ARG A 11 -9.23 -4.27 10.06
C ARG A 11 -9.00 -4.03 11.55
N GLN A 12 -7.79 -4.29 12.05
CA GLN A 12 -7.41 -4.00 13.43
C GLN A 12 -6.93 -2.56 13.61
N MET A 13 -6.58 -1.87 12.51
CA MET A 13 -6.16 -0.48 12.54
C MET A 13 -7.35 0.45 12.75
N ASN A 14 -7.12 1.56 13.45
CA ASN A 14 -8.09 2.65 13.51
C ASN A 14 -8.10 3.46 12.19
N PRO A 15 -9.10 4.32 11.94
CA PRO A 15 -9.20 5.07 10.67
C PRO A 15 -7.99 5.97 10.40
N GLU A 16 -7.41 6.58 11.43
CA GLU A 16 -6.23 7.45 11.30
C GLU A 16 -4.99 6.63 10.91
N GLU A 17 -4.75 5.50 11.57
CA GLU A 17 -3.69 4.54 11.26
C GLU A 17 -3.80 4.01 9.84
N LYS A 18 -5.02 3.70 9.36
CA LYS A 18 -5.25 3.29 7.97
C LYS A 18 -4.87 4.39 7.00
N SER A 19 -5.24 5.64 7.30
CA SER A 19 -4.94 6.81 6.47
C SER A 19 -3.43 7.10 6.42
N GLU A 20 -2.75 7.05 7.56
CA GLU A 20 -1.29 7.18 7.64
C GLU A 20 -0.59 6.06 6.87
N LYS A 21 -1.01 4.81 7.08
CA LYS A 21 -0.47 3.65 6.35
C LYS A 21 -0.69 3.76 4.84
N LEU A 22 -1.85 4.25 4.42
CA LEU A 22 -2.16 4.49 3.01
C LEU A 22 -1.21 5.53 2.41
N LYS A 23 -0.90 6.61 3.15
CA LYS A 23 0.03 7.65 2.73
C LYS A 23 1.45 7.09 2.56
N GLU A 24 1.95 6.35 3.56
CA GLU A 24 3.27 5.70 3.50
C GLU A 24 3.41 4.80 2.26
N LEU A 25 2.41 3.95 1.99
CA LEU A 25 2.45 3.03 0.86
C LEU A 25 2.42 3.76 -0.50
N LYS A 26 1.73 4.90 -0.58
CA LYS A 26 1.71 5.74 -1.78
C LYS A 26 3.06 6.41 -2.02
N GLU A 27 3.70 6.92 -0.96
CA GLU A 27 5.05 7.50 -1.03
C GLU A 27 6.08 6.45 -1.47
N GLU A 28 6.03 5.25 -0.88
CA GLU A 28 6.90 4.15 -1.27
C GLU A 28 6.68 3.72 -2.73
N LEU A 29 5.41 3.65 -3.18
CA LEU A 29 5.09 3.35 -4.57
C LEU A 29 5.62 4.42 -5.53
N MET A 30 5.54 5.70 -5.15
CA MET A 30 6.09 6.80 -5.94
C MET A 30 7.61 6.68 -6.08
N HIS A 31 8.31 6.40 -4.98
CA HIS A 31 9.75 6.20 -4.96
C HIS A 31 10.19 5.03 -5.86
N GLU A 32 9.55 3.87 -5.74
CA GLU A 32 9.84 2.70 -6.57
C GLU A 32 9.59 2.95 -8.07
N ARG A 33 8.55 3.72 -8.39
CA ARG A 33 8.29 4.17 -9.77
C ARG A 33 9.39 5.10 -10.27
N GLY A 34 9.89 6.01 -9.42
CA GLY A 34 11.01 6.90 -9.76
C GLY A 34 12.27 6.11 -10.13
N ILE A 35 12.64 5.11 -9.31
CA ILE A 35 13.78 4.22 -9.58
C ILE A 35 13.56 3.47 -10.91
N SER A 36 12.38 2.89 -11.09
CA SER A 36 12.05 2.13 -12.31
C SER A 36 12.08 3.01 -13.57
N ALA A 37 11.68 4.27 -13.47
CA ALA A 37 11.65 5.21 -14.60
C ALA A 37 13.06 5.65 -15.03
N MET A 38 14.01 5.73 -14.10
CA MET A 38 15.42 6.04 -14.40
C MET A 38 16.17 4.88 -15.07
N GLY A 39 15.49 3.78 -15.41
CA GLY A 39 16.12 2.57 -15.96
C GLY A 39 16.86 1.74 -14.92
N GLY A 40 16.70 2.06 -13.63
CA GLY A 40 17.20 1.24 -12.55
C GLY A 40 16.39 -0.06 -12.44
N SER A 41 17.07 -1.19 -12.38
CA SER A 41 16.47 -2.45 -11.95
C SER A 41 15.88 -2.26 -10.55
N SER A 42 14.56 -2.37 -10.38
CA SER A 42 13.98 -2.34 -9.03
C SER A 42 14.65 -3.46 -8.22
N PRO A 43 15.16 -3.17 -7.00
CA PRO A 43 15.90 -4.15 -6.21
C PRO A 43 15.05 -5.37 -5.81
N SER A 44 13.73 -5.29 -5.96
CA SER A 44 12.81 -6.39 -5.71
C SER A 44 11.76 -6.50 -6.82
N PRO A 45 11.92 -7.46 -7.76
CA PRO A 45 10.91 -7.72 -8.79
C PRO A 45 9.58 -8.08 -8.11
N GLY A 46 8.55 -7.29 -8.38
CA GLY A 46 7.21 -7.46 -7.81
C GLY A 46 6.87 -6.54 -6.63
N LYS A 47 7.81 -5.73 -6.12
CA LYS A 47 7.54 -4.76 -5.05
C LYS A 47 6.44 -3.77 -5.43
N ILE A 48 6.50 -3.20 -6.63
CA ILE A 48 5.45 -2.31 -7.18
C ILE A 48 4.08 -3.01 -7.16
N ARG A 49 4.01 -4.29 -7.56
CA ARG A 49 2.77 -5.06 -7.56
C ARG A 49 2.25 -5.27 -6.13
N GLN A 50 3.14 -5.55 -5.18
CA GLN A 50 2.78 -5.72 -3.77
C GLN A 50 2.24 -4.42 -3.17
N LEU A 51 2.92 -3.29 -3.39
CA LEU A 51 2.48 -1.97 -2.91
C LEU A 51 1.09 -1.63 -3.44
N ARG A 52 0.86 -1.83 -4.74
CA ARG A 52 -0.47 -1.63 -5.35
C ARG A 52 -1.55 -2.49 -4.72
N GLN A 53 -1.26 -3.77 -4.43
CA GLN A 53 -2.21 -4.66 -3.78
C GLN A 53 -2.51 -4.25 -2.34
N SER A 54 -1.49 -3.85 -1.58
CA SER A 54 -1.67 -3.36 -0.21
C SER A 54 -2.53 -2.09 -0.17
N ILE A 55 -2.26 -1.12 -1.06
CA ILE A 55 -3.06 0.10 -1.21
C ILE A 55 -4.52 -0.24 -1.52
N ALA A 56 -4.76 -1.14 -2.49
CA ALA A 56 -6.10 -1.54 -2.87
C ALA A 56 -6.86 -2.16 -1.69
N ARG A 57 -6.22 -3.02 -0.89
CA ARG A 57 -6.85 -3.65 0.29
C ARG A 57 -7.24 -2.62 1.36
N ILE A 58 -6.38 -1.64 1.63
CA ILE A 58 -6.70 -0.58 2.60
C ILE A 58 -7.91 0.21 2.11
N LEU A 59 -7.88 0.70 0.87
CA LEU A 59 -9.00 1.45 0.29
C LEU A 59 -10.32 0.66 0.31
N THR A 60 -10.28 -0.64 0.00
CA THR A 60 -11.46 -1.49 0.09
C THR A 60 -12.03 -1.55 1.51
N ILE A 61 -11.19 -1.73 2.53
CA ILE A 61 -11.65 -1.79 3.92
C ILE A 61 -12.19 -0.43 4.39
N MET A 62 -11.48 0.67 4.10
CA MET A 62 -11.95 2.01 4.43
C MET A 62 -13.33 2.30 3.80
N GLN A 63 -13.55 1.81 2.57
CA GLN A 63 -14.85 1.90 1.89
C GLN A 63 -15.92 1.01 2.54
N GLU A 64 -15.58 -0.24 2.91
CA GLU A 64 -16.47 -1.18 3.60
C GLU A 64 -16.94 -0.63 4.96
N GLU A 65 -16.06 0.07 5.68
CA GLU A 65 -16.32 0.61 7.01
C GLU A 65 -16.93 2.02 6.98
N GLY A 66 -17.10 2.61 5.78
CA GLY A 66 -17.74 3.91 5.61
C GLY A 66 -16.89 5.09 6.05
N GLU A 67 -15.56 4.94 6.08
CA GLU A 67 -14.59 5.98 6.43
C GLU A 67 -14.46 7.07 5.34
N HIS A 68 -15.21 6.95 4.24
CA HIS A 68 -15.25 7.87 3.10
C HIS A 68 -16.36 8.94 3.21
N LYS A 69 -16.67 9.42 4.42
CA LYS A 69 -17.65 10.50 4.65
C LYS A 69 -17.00 11.84 4.90
#